data_AF-A0A7W0U011-F1
#
_entry.id   AF-A0A7W0U011-F1
#
_cell.length_a   1.000
_cell.length_b   1.000
_cell.length_c   1.000
_cell.angle_alpha   90.00
_cell.angle_beta   90.00
_cell.angle_gamma   90.00
#
_symmetry.space_group_name_H-M   'P 1'
#
loop_
_entity.id
_entity.type
_entity.pdbx_description
1 polymer ?
#
loop_
_entity_poly.entity_id
_entity_poly.type
_entity_poly.pdbx_seq_one_letter_code
_entity_poly.pdbx_strand_id
1 'polypeptide(L)' 'MGSRAPNRRCLDRGETFIVTRNGVPVGELLPLRRHRFVSAEAAVAMFRRAPPVDYGRVRADVDRLVDQDTTPHR' A
#
# COMPACT_ATOMS: atom_id res chain seq x y z
N MET A 1 17.05 5.77 -21.85
CA MET A 1 16.15 6.02 -20.71
C MET A 1 16.99 6.66 -19.61
N GLY A 2 16.86 7.96 -19.36
CA GLY A 2 17.74 8.66 -18.41
C GLY A 2 17.52 8.18 -16.99
N SER A 3 18.52 7.54 -16.38
CA SER A 3 18.48 7.17 -14.96
C SER A 3 18.59 8.45 -14.13
N ARG A 4 17.44 8.98 -13.72
CA ARG A 4 17.38 10.08 -12.76
C ARG A 4 17.56 9.49 -11.37
N ALA A 5 18.52 10.00 -10.61
CA ALA A 5 18.76 9.54 -9.26
C ALA A 5 17.46 9.65 -8.41
N PRO A 6 17.11 8.59 -7.65
CA PRO A 6 15.92 8.62 -6.81
C PRO A 6 16.03 9.77 -5.81
N ASN A 7 14.90 10.46 -5.59
CA ASN A 7 14.83 11.50 -4.58
C ASN A 7 13.55 11.38 -3.76
N ARG A 8 13.56 12.02 -2.58
CA ARG A 8 12.45 11.95 -1.63
C ARG A 8 11.11 12.43 -2.21
N ARG A 9 11.11 13.48 -3.05
CA ARG A 9 9.87 14.03 -3.63
C ARG A 9 9.23 13.11 -4.65
N CYS A 10 10.03 12.41 -5.45
CA CYS A 10 9.54 11.41 -6.38
C CYS A 10 8.91 10.23 -5.63
N LEU A 11 9.57 9.78 -4.55
CA LEU A 11 9.00 8.74 -3.67
C LEU A 11 7.72 9.21 -2.98
N ASP A 12 7.67 10.45 -2.48
CA ASP A 12 6.45 11.02 -1.91
C ASP A 12 5.29 11.07 -2.92
N ARG A 13 5.57 11.12 -4.22
CA ARG A 13 4.58 11.06 -5.32
C ARG A 13 4.25 9.64 -5.79
N GLY A 14 4.89 8.62 -5.24
CA GLY A 14 4.62 7.23 -5.62
C GLY A 14 5.42 6.71 -6.81
N GLU A 15 6.50 7.37 -7.21
CA GLU A 15 7.40 6.90 -8.28
C GLU A 15 8.33 5.78 -7.78
N THR A 16 8.55 4.75 -8.61
CA THR A 16 9.45 3.60 -8.34
C THR A 16 10.72 3.69 -9.19
N PHE A 17 11.86 3.26 -8.63
CA PHE A 17 13.16 3.37 -9.27
C PHE A 17 13.94 2.05 -9.23
N ILE A 18 14.70 1.77 -10.29
CA ILE A 18 15.77 0.76 -10.28
C ILE A 18 17.08 1.48 -9.93
N VAL A 19 17.73 1.04 -8.85
CA VAL A 19 19.03 1.55 -8.44
C VAL A 19 20.11 0.79 -9.20
N THR A 20 20.97 1.52 -9.90
CA THR A 20 22.09 0.93 -10.65
C THR A 20 23.43 1.40 -10.12
N ARG A 21 24.44 0.54 -10.18
CA ARG A 21 25.86 0.86 -9.93
C ARG A 21 26.64 0.50 -11.19
N ASN A 22 27.26 1.49 -11.83
CA ASN A 22 27.98 1.30 -13.10
C ASN A 22 27.13 0.63 -14.19
N GLY A 23 25.85 1.00 -14.28
CA GLY A 23 24.90 0.42 -15.26
C GLY A 23 24.33 -0.94 -14.88
N VAL A 24 24.83 -1.59 -13.81
CA VAL A 24 24.31 -2.87 -13.31
C VAL A 24 23.22 -2.61 -12.27
N PRO A 25 22.00 -3.19 -12.42
CA PRO A 25 20.97 -3.12 -11.38
C PRO A 25 21.45 -3.77 -10.09
N VAL A 26 21.30 -3.04 -8.97
CA VAL A 26 21.69 -3.52 -7.64
C VAL A 26 20.51 -3.59 -6.67
N GLY A 27 19.36 -3.01 -7.04
CA GLY A 27 18.15 -3.09 -6.23
C GLY A 27 17.06 -2.17 -6.73
N GLU A 28 15.97 -2.11 -5.97
CA GLU A 28 14.82 -1.28 -6.25
C GLU A 28 14.56 -0.32 -5.09
N LEU A 29 14.02 0.85 -5.41
CA LEU A 29 13.51 1.78 -4.42
C LEU A 29 12.04 2.06 -4.70
N LEU A 30 11.20 1.48 -3.84
CA LEU A 30 9.75 1.62 -3.91
C LEU A 30 9.27 2.61 -2.84
N PRO A 31 8.26 3.44 -3.15
CA PRO A 31 7.63 4.30 -2.18
C PRO A 31 6.83 3.43 -1.18
N LEU A 32 6.99 3.72 0.11
CA LEU A 32 6.19 3.07 1.14
C LEU A 32 4.72 3.47 0.97
N ARG A 33 3.85 2.46 0.86
CA ARG A 33 2.40 2.65 0.83
C ARG A 33 1.98 3.17 2.20
N ARG A 34 1.77 4.48 2.32
CA ARG A 34 1.13 5.06 3.49
C ARG A 34 -0.27 4.47 3.54
N HIS A 35 -0.59 3.68 4.57
CA HIS A 35 -1.99 3.39 4.88
C HIS A 35 -2.67 4.74 5.08
N ARG A 36 -3.52 5.11 4.12
CA ARG A 36 -4.22 6.38 4.17
C ARG A 36 -5.25 6.22 5.29
N PHE A 37 -4.95 6.77 6.46
CA PHE A 37 -5.90 6.81 7.56
C PHE A 37 -7.14 7.58 7.06
N VAL A 38 -8.24 6.85 6.89
CA VAL A 38 -9.56 7.43 6.66
C VAL A 38 -10.24 7.57 8.01
N SER A 39 -10.91 8.69 8.26
CA SER A 39 -11.76 8.79 9.45
C SER A 39 -12.91 7.80 9.31
N ALA A 40 -13.40 7.29 10.44
CA ALA A 40 -14.58 6.42 10.44
C ALA A 40 -15.77 7.09 9.75
N GLU A 41 -15.94 8.40 9.97
CA GLU A 41 -16.96 9.21 9.31
C GLU A 41 -16.82 9.23 7.79
N ALA A 42 -15.61 9.43 7.26
CA ALA A 42 -15.37 9.44 5.81
C ALA A 42 -15.63 8.05 5.20
N ALA A 43 -15.26 6.98 5.90
CA ALA A 43 -15.55 5.62 5.47
C ALA A 43 -17.06 5.36 5.43
N VAL A 44 -17.80 5.72 6.48
CA VAL A 44 -19.26 5.58 6.53
C VAL A 44 -19.93 6.40 5.43
N ALA A 45 -19.48 7.64 5.20
CA ALA A 45 -20.00 8.49 4.14
C ALA A 45 -19.79 7.87 2.74
N MET A 46 -18.60 7.31 2.49
CA MET A 46 -18.27 6.63 1.23
C MET A 46 -19.18 5.43 0.97
N PHE A 47 -19.53 4.67 2.00
CA PHE A 47 -20.33 3.45 1.88
C PHE A 47 -21.83 3.64 2.11
N ARG A 48 -22.32 4.88 2.29
CA ARG A 48 -23.74 5.15 2.61
C ARG A 48 -24.75 4.55 1.61
N ARG A 49 -24.35 4.37 0.34
CA ARG A 49 -25.20 3.80 -0.72
C ARG A 49 -24.83 2.36 -1.09
N ALA A 50 -23.91 1.74 -0.35
CA ALA A 50 -23.54 0.36 -0.59
C ALA A 50 -24.69 -0.59 -0.22
N PRO A 51 -24.84 -1.74 -0.90
CA PRO A 51 -25.74 -2.79 -0.47
C PRO A 51 -25.43 -3.25 0.97
N PRO A 52 -26.42 -3.73 1.72
CA PRO A 52 -26.19 -4.30 3.03
C PRO A 52 -25.27 -5.52 2.93
N VAL A 53 -24.37 -5.64 3.92
CA VAL A 53 -23.39 -6.73 4.01
C VAL A 53 -23.63 -7.47 5.31
N ASP A 54 -23.60 -8.80 5.25
CA ASP A 54 -23.55 -9.64 6.45
C ASP A 54 -22.16 -9.51 7.08
N TYR A 55 -22.08 -8.73 8.15
CA TYR A 55 -20.85 -8.47 8.87
C TYR A 55 -20.21 -9.76 9.42
N GLY A 56 -21.02 -10.68 9.94
CA GLY A 56 -20.52 -11.91 10.55
C GLY A 56 -19.86 -12.80 9.51
N ARG A 57 -20.50 -12.95 8.35
CA ARG A 57 -19.94 -13.71 7.24
C ARG A 57 -18.65 -13.09 6.70
N VAL A 58 -18.65 -11.78 6.46
CA VAL A 58 -17.45 -11.08 5.95
C VAL A 58 -16.29 -11.19 6.93
N ARG A 59 -16.56 -11.02 8.23
CA ARG A 59 -15.52 -11.15 9.26
C ARG A 59 -14.89 -12.54 9.25
N ALA A 60 -15.73 -13.59 9.21
CA ALA A 60 -15.27 -14.98 9.19
C ALA A 60 -14.46 -15.31 7.92
N ASP A 61 -14.84 -14.77 6.76
CA ASP A 61 -14.10 -14.98 5.51
C ASP A 61 -12.72 -14.30 5.55
N VAL A 62 -12.62 -13.08 6.09
CA VAL A 62 -11.34 -12.38 6.27
C VAL A 62 -10.43 -13.13 7.24
N ASP A 63 -10.95 -13.53 8.40
CA ASP A 63 -10.17 -14.26 9.42
C ASP A 63 -9.66 -15.61 8.91
N ARG A 64 -10.35 -16.23 7.96
CA ARG A 64 -9.90 -17.50 7.34
C ARG A 64 -8.74 -17.30 6.37
N LEU A 65 -8.71 -16.17 5.66
CA LEU A 65 -7.84 -15.99 4.49
C LEU A 65 -6.63 -15.10 4.74
N VAL A 66 -6.71 -14.20 5.72
CA VAL A 66 -5.67 -13.19 5.93
C VAL A 66 -4.87 -13.53 7.18
N ASP A 67 -3.58 -13.78 6.99
CA ASP A 67 -2.61 -13.77 8.08
C ASP A 67 -2.46 -12.32 8.58
N GLN A 68 -2.91 -12.07 9.80
CA GLN A 68 -2.90 -10.75 10.44
C GLN A 68 -1.60 -10.47 11.19
N ASP A 69 -0.53 -11.22 10.91
CA ASP A 69 0.78 -10.96 11.50
C ASP A 69 1.25 -9.54 11.14
N THR A 70 1.36 -8.70 12.16
CA THR A 70 1.86 -7.32 12.05
C THR A 70 3.38 -7.23 12.10
N THR A 71 4.11 -8.34 12.24
CA THR A 71 5.58 -8.29 12.19
C THR A 71 6.06 -7.90 10.79
N PRO A 72 6.91 -6.87 10.67
CA PRO A 72 7.51 -6.53 9.39
C PRO A 72 8.40 -7.67 8.90
N HIS A 73 8.04 -8.29 7.78
CA HIS A 73 8.90 -9.25 7.11
C HIS A 73 10.10 -8.50 6.52
N ARG A 74 11.32 -8.99 6.81
CA ARG A 74 12.60 -8.36 6.42
C ARG A 74 12.96 -8.60 4.96
#